data_AF-A0A2D8BPG1-F1
#
_entry.id   AF-A0A2D8BPG1-F1
#
_cell.length_a   1.000
_cell.length_b   1.000
_cell.length_c   1.000
_cell.angle_alpha   90.00
_cell.angle_beta   90.00
_cell.angle_gamma   90.00
#
_symmetry.space_group_name_H-M   'P 1'
#
loop_
_entity.id
_entity.type
_entity.pdbx_description
1 polymer ?
#
loop_
_entity_poly.entity_id
_entity_poly.type
_entity_poly.pdbx_seq_one_letter_code
_entity_poly.pdbx_strand_id
1 'polypeptide(L)' 'MLDIDTIQTVRHYIKKEIEKTKDHICYGIDKLDQLHYAKGKLNGLETLLQDLKDLQNREDNVDDINQT' A
#
# COMPACT_ATOMS: atom_id res chain seq x y z
N MET A 1 11.87 -12.89 -11.20
CA MET A 1 12.02 -12.15 -9.93
C MET A 1 11.40 -10.77 -10.18
N LEU A 2 10.38 -10.37 -9.42
CA LEU A 2 9.95 -8.97 -9.45
C LEU A 2 11.11 -8.17 -8.88
N ASP A 3 11.70 -7.29 -9.68
CA ASP A 3 12.86 -6.51 -9.26
C ASP A 3 12.51 -5.72 -7.99
N ILE A 4 13.42 -5.63 -7.02
CA ILE A 4 13.22 -4.88 -5.76
C ILE A 4 12.75 -3.45 -6.05
N ASP A 5 13.24 -2.88 -7.14
CA ASP A 5 12.84 -1.56 -7.64
C ASP A 5 11.35 -1.48 -8.02
N THR A 6 10.77 -2.59 -8.49
CA THR A 6 9.33 -2.68 -8.79
C THR A 6 8.51 -2.62 -7.50
N ILE A 7 8.88 -3.38 -6.47
CA ILE A 7 8.18 -3.36 -5.17
C ILE A 7 8.26 -1.97 -4.55
N GLN A 8 9.44 -1.34 -4.58
CA GLN A 8 9.62 0.02 -4.07
C GLN A 8 8.76 1.05 -4.82
N THR A 9 8.72 0.95 -6.16
CA THR A 9 7.91 1.83 -7.01
C THR A 9 6.42 1.70 -6.70
N VAL A 10 5.93 0.47 -6.56
CA VAL A 10 4.52 0.20 -6.22
C VAL A 10 4.20 0.74 -4.82
N ARG A 11 5.08 0.51 -3.83
CA ARG A 11 4.91 1.06 -2.47
C ARG A 11 4.86 2.59 -2.47
N HIS A 12 5.71 3.25 -3.27
CA HIS A 12 5.68 4.70 -3.41
C HIS A 12 4.33 5.19 -3.98
N TYR A 13 3.83 4.53 -5.02
CA TYR A 13 2.55 4.88 -5.63
C TYR A 13 1.37 4.68 -4.66
N ILE A 14 1.34 3.56 -3.93
CA ILE A 14 0.29 3.27 -2.93
C ILE A 14 0.29 4.33 -1.84
N LYS A 15 1.46 4.70 -1.29
CA LYS A 15 1.55 5.78 -0.29
C LYS A 15 0.98 7.10 -0.81
N LYS A 16 1.28 7.46 -2.06
CA LYS A 16 0.73 8.67 -2.69
C LYS A 16 -0.79 8.61 -2.81
N GLU A 17 -1.35 7.45 -3.16
CA GLU A 17 -2.81 7.27 -3.24
C GLU A 17 -3.49 7.27 -1.86
N ILE A 18 -2.82 6.78 -0.81
CA ILE A 18 -3.30 6.87 0.57
C ILE A 18 -3.46 8.34 0.96
N GLU A 19 -2.42 9.16 0.75
CA GLU A 19 -2.45 10.58 1.11
C GLU A 19 -3.53 11.34 0.32
N LYS A 20 -3.64 11.11 -1.00
CA LYS A 20 -4.76 11.68 -1.78
C LYS A 20 -6.13 11.26 -1.27
N THR A 21 -6.27 10.02 -0.82
CA THR A 21 -7.54 9.51 -0.31
C THR A 21 -7.88 10.16 1.03
N LYS A 22 -6.89 10.37 1.91
CA LYS A 22 -7.05 11.13 3.15
C LYS A 22 -7.43 12.58 2.88
N ASP A 23 -6.75 13.25 1.95
CA ASP A 23 -7.08 14.62 1.54
C ASP A 23 -8.52 14.72 1.01
N HIS A 24 -8.92 13.76 0.17
CA HIS A 24 -10.29 13.70 -0.33
C HIS A 24 -11.30 13.50 0.80
N ILE A 25 -11.00 12.64 1.79
CA ILE A 25 -11.85 12.46 2.97
C ILE A 25 -11.98 13.76 3.78
N CYS A 26 -10.88 14.51 3.96
CA CYS A 26 -10.89 15.74 4.74
C CYS A 26 -11.58 16.91 4.03
N TYR A 27 -11.45 17.02 2.71
CA TYR A 27 -11.78 18.26 1.99
C TYR A 27 -12.75 18.09 0.81
N GLY A 28 -13.00 16.86 0.36
CA GLY A 28 -13.72 16.61 -0.91
C GLY A 28 -14.96 15.75 -0.79
N ILE A 29 -15.42 15.42 0.42
CA ILE A 29 -16.57 14.55 0.64
C ILE A 29 -17.73 15.35 1.24
N ASP A 30 -18.83 15.39 0.47
CA ASP A 30 -20.06 16.07 0.86
C ASP A 30 -21.21 15.09 1.16
N LYS A 31 -21.02 13.79 0.87
CA LYS A 31 -22.03 12.74 1.04
C LYS A 31 -21.50 11.56 1.82
N LEU A 32 -22.38 10.95 2.62
CA LEU A 32 -22.03 9.80 3.46
C LEU A 32 -21.58 8.58 2.64
N ASP A 33 -22.22 8.31 1.49
CA ASP A 33 -21.82 7.20 0.61
C ASP A 33 -20.40 7.38 0.04
N GLN A 34 -20.02 8.63 -0.25
CA GLN A 34 -18.66 8.96 -0.70
C GLN A 34 -17.66 8.71 0.43
N LEU A 35 -18.02 9.07 1.68
CA LEU A 35 -17.20 8.79 2.86
C LEU A 35 -16.97 7.29 3.03
N HIS A 36 -18.03 6.48 2.95
CA HIS A 36 -17.94 5.03 3.06
C HIS A 36 -17.06 4.42 1.97
N TYR A 37 -17.22 4.87 0.72
CA TYR A 37 -16.37 4.44 -0.38
C TYR A 37 -14.90 4.81 -0.16
N ALA A 38 -14.61 6.07 0.19
CA ALA A 38 -13.24 6.53 0.42
C ALA A 38 -12.57 5.80 1.59
N LYS A 39 -13.32 5.51 2.66
CA LYS A 39 -12.84 4.70 3.79
C LYS A 39 -12.53 3.26 3.36
N GLY A 40 -13.38 2.66 2.53
CA GLY A 40 -13.11 1.33 1.95
C GLY A 40 -11.85 1.31 1.08
N LYS A 41 -11.69 2.32 0.22
CA LYS A 41 -10.47 2.50 -0.59
C LYS A 41 -9.23 2.64 0.29
N LEU A 42 -9.28 3.48 1.32
CA LEU A 42 -8.16 3.70 2.25
C LEU A 42 -7.73 2.39 2.92
N ASN A 43 -8.69 1.65 3.50
CA ASN A 43 -8.40 0.37 4.14
C ASN A 43 -7.75 -0.63 3.17
N GLY A 44 -8.25 -0.73 1.94
CA GLY A 44 -7.67 -1.62 0.92
C GLY A 44 -6.22 -1.26 0.56
N LEU A 45 -5.92 0.04 0.46
CA LEU A 45 -4.55 0.51 0.19
C LEU A 45 -3.59 0.24 1.35
N GLU A 46 -4.05 0.41 2.59
CA GLU A 46 -3.25 0.12 3.80
C GLU A 46 -2.95 -1.38 3.91
N THR A 47 -3.94 -2.24 3.66
CA THR A 47 -3.73 -3.69 3.61
C THR A 47 -2.73 -4.07 2.53
N LEU A 48 -2.87 -3.54 1.31
CA LEU A 48 -1.93 -3.85 0.23
C LEU A 48 -0.50 -3.39 0.55
N LEU A 49 -0.34 -2.24 1.19
CA LEU A 49 0.97 -1.75 1.61
C LEU A 49 1.63 -2.69 2.63
N GLN A 50 0.82 -3.28 3.53
CA GLN A 50 1.28 -4.26 4.49
C GLN A 50 1.66 -5.59 3.81
N ASP A 51 0.83 -6.09 2.90
CA ASP A 51 1.11 -7.32 2.14
C ASP A 51 2.44 -7.21 1.35
N LEU A 52 2.70 -6.06 0.72
CA LEU A 52 3.96 -5.82 0.01
C LEU A 52 5.17 -5.78 0.95
N LYS A 53 5.01 -5.25 2.17
CA LYS A 53 6.07 -5.26 3.17
C LYS A 53 6.37 -6.69 3.62
N ASP A 54 5.33 -7.49 3.82
CA ASP A 54 5.48 -8.89 4.23
C ASP A 54 6.09 -9.74 3.12
N LEU A 55 5.75 -9.46 1.85
CA LEU A 55 6.36 -10.11 0.69
C LEU A 55 7.87 -9.81 0.61
N GLN A 56 8.26 -8.53 0.71
CA GLN A 56 9.66 -8.12 0.69
C GLN A 56 10.45 -8.79 1.83
N ASN A 57 9.91 -8.78 3.05
CA ASN A 57 10.56 -9.43 4.19
C ASN A 57 10.74 -10.94 3.96
N ARG A 58 9.79 -11.61 3.31
CA ARG A 58 9.91 -13.04 3.00
C ARG A 58 11.02 -13.31 1.97
N GLU A 59 11.14 -12.48 0.94
CA GLU A 59 12.23 -12.60 -0.05
C GLU A 59 13.59 -12.39 0.64
N ASP A 60 13.74 -11.34 1.45
CA ASP A 60 14.98 -11.06 2.18
C ASP A 60 15.41 -12.23 3.11
N ASN A 61 14.45 -12.88 3.79
CA ASN A 61 14.75 -14.04 4.66
C ASN A 61 15.09 -15.32 3.89
N VAL A 62 14.54 -15.53 2.69
CA VAL A 62 14.84 -16.72 1.88
C VAL A 62 16.25 -16.62 1.28
N ASP A 63 16.67 -15.42 0.90
CA ASP A 63 18.02 -15.19 0.39
C ASP A 63 19.10 -15.40 1.47
N ASP A 64 18.84 -15.02 2.73
CA ASP A 64 19.75 -15.29 3.85
C ASP A 64 19.90 -16.80 4.16
N ILE A 65 18.83 -17.60 4.02
CA ILE A 65 18.88 -19.05 4.28
C ILE A 65 19.69 -19.79 3.21
N ASN A 66 19.65 -19.34 1.96
CA ASN A 66 20.39 -19.98 0.87
C ASN A 66 21.90 -19.63 0.85
N GLN A 67 22.35 -18.71 1.71
CA GLN A 67 23.77 -18.34 1.83
C GLN A 67 24.50 -19.01 3.02
N THR A 68 23.82 -19.89 3.79
CA THR A 68 24.41 -20.63 4.93
C THR A 68 24.53 -22.12 4.62
#